data_AF-A0A4Q6DVR2-F1
#
_entry.id   AF-A0A4Q6DVR2-F1
#
_cell.length_a   1.000
_cell.length_b   1.000
_cell.length_c   1.000
_cell.angle_alpha   90.00
_cell.angle_beta   90.00
_cell.angle_gamma   90.00
#
_symmetry.space_group_name_H-M   'P 1'
#
loop_
_entity.id
_entity.type
_entity.pdbx_description
1 polymer ?
#
loop_
_entity_poly.entity_id
_entity_poly.type
_entity_poly.pdbx_seq_one_letter_code
_entity_poly.pdbx_strand_id
1 'polypeptide(L)' 'RMGIKDVHRIWTLEEMAKGNVMFCATGVTKGSFLDGVRFTPGGAETHSIVMRSETGTVRDIRATHRFDLKPRY' A
#
# COMPACT_ATOMS: atom_id res chain seq x y z
N ARG A 1 -1.78 -25.76 15.27
CA ARG A 1 -3.07 -25.01 15.34
C ARG A 1 -2.77 -23.54 15.64
N MET A 2 -3.48 -22.58 15.04
CA MET A 2 -3.14 -21.14 15.05
C MET A 2 -3.71 -20.34 16.24
N GLY A 3 -4.16 -20.98 17.33
CA GLY A 3 -4.62 -20.29 18.54
C GLY A 3 -6.02 -19.66 18.49
N ILE A 4 -6.78 -19.84 17.41
CA ILE A 4 -8.17 -19.37 17.30
C ILE A 4 -9.11 -20.30 18.06
N LYS A 5 -9.85 -19.76 19.03
CA LYS A 5 -10.80 -20.51 19.89
C LYS A 5 -12.19 -20.67 19.26
N ASP A 6 -12.65 -19.63 18.57
CA ASP A 6 -13.92 -19.61 17.86
C ASP A 6 -13.68 -19.02 16.46
N VAL A 7 -13.92 -19.83 15.42
CA VAL A 7 -13.72 -19.46 14.02
C VAL A 7 -14.91 -18.67 13.45
N HIS A 8 -16.04 -18.64 14.15
CA HIS A 8 -17.24 -17.92 13.75
C HIS A 8 -17.33 -16.53 14.38
N ARG A 9 -16.38 -16.16 15.25
CA ARG A 9 -16.30 -14.82 15.81
C ARG A 9 -16.19 -13.78 14.69
N ILE A 10 -17.07 -12.79 14.75
CA ILE A 10 -16.99 -11.58 13.95
C ILE A 10 -16.07 -10.60 14.67
N TRP A 11 -15.04 -10.12 13.96
CA TRP A 11 -14.04 -9.19 14.50
C TRP A 11 -14.36 -7.77 14.05
N THR A 12 -14.23 -6.79 14.96
CA THR A 12 -14.31 -5.37 14.58
C THR A 12 -13.00 -4.92 13.95
N LEU A 13 -13.01 -3.76 13.29
CA LEU A 13 -11.80 -3.18 12.70
C LEU A 13 -10.68 -2.99 13.75
N GLU A 14 -11.03 -2.48 14.93
CA GLU A 14 -10.11 -2.20 16.03
C GLU A 14 -9.55 -3.48 16.67
N GLU A 15 -10.23 -4.61 16.48
CA GLU A 15 -9.72 -5.92 16.89
C GLU A 15 -8.80 -6.52 15.83
N MET A 16 -9.05 -6.25 14.55
CA MET A 16 -8.22 -6.71 13.43
C MET A 16 -6.93 -5.91 13.28
N ALA A 17 -6.96 -4.59 13.54
CA ALA A 17 -5.82 -3.70 13.44
C ALA A 17 -5.82 -2.72 14.62
N LYS A 18 -4.96 -2.97 15.62
CA LYS A 18 -4.90 -2.22 16.87
C LYS A 18 -3.53 -1.55 17.09
N GLY A 19 -3.52 -0.41 17.77
CA GLY A 19 -2.31 0.31 18.17
C GLY A 19 -1.86 1.34 17.13
N ASN A 20 -0.55 1.53 17.00
CA ASN A 20 0.04 2.41 16.00
C ASN A 20 0.11 1.69 14.65
N VAL A 21 -0.87 1.94 13.79
CA VAL A 21 -1.07 1.26 12.51
C VAL A 21 -0.58 2.14 11.37
N MET A 22 0.10 1.52 10.41
CA MET A 22 0.46 2.12 9.12
C MET A 22 -0.11 1.26 8.00
N PHE A 23 -0.70 1.90 7.00
CA PHE A 23 -1.18 1.26 5.78
C PHE A 23 -0.45 1.85 4.59
N CYS A 24 -0.01 1.00 3.66
CA CYS A 24 0.51 1.42 2.37
C CYS A 24 -0.01 0.51 1.26
N ALA A 25 -0.31 1.11 0.11
CA ALA A 25 -0.72 0.38 -1.08
C ALA A 25 -0.19 1.08 -2.33
N THR A 26 0.09 0.31 -3.37
CA THR A 26 0.51 0.79 -4.70
C THR A 26 -0.31 0.09 -5.76
N GLY A 27 -0.84 0.83 -6.73
CA GLY A 27 -1.61 0.25 -7.83
C GLY A 27 -0.71 -0.53 -8.77
N VAL A 28 -1.03 -1.79 -9.03
CA VAL A 28 -0.34 -2.63 -10.04
C VAL A 28 -1.00 -2.45 -11.40
N THR A 29 -2.31 -2.69 -11.48
CA THR A 29 -3.16 -2.39 -12.63
C THR A 29 -4.07 -1.20 -12.32
N LYS A 30 -4.67 -0.60 -13.35
CA LYS A 30 -5.63 0.51 -13.17
C LYS A 30 -6.77 0.07 -12.24
N GLY A 31 -6.88 0.73 -11.09
CA GLY A 31 -7.97 0.56 -10.14
C GLY A 31 -8.82 1.83 -10.02
N SER A 32 -9.89 1.73 -9.25
CA SER A 32 -10.72 2.89 -8.87
C SER A 32 -10.04 3.78 -7.82
N PHE A 33 -9.09 3.22 -7.07
CA PHE A 33 -8.44 3.92 -5.96
C PHE A 33 -7.01 4.40 -6.31
N LEU A 34 -6.19 3.51 -6.88
CA LEU A 34 -4.83 3.82 -7.30
C LEU A 34 -4.66 3.52 -8.79
N ASP A 35 -3.88 4.37 -9.46
CA ASP A 35 -3.47 4.13 -10.84
C ASP A 35 -2.48 2.96 -10.87
N GLY A 36 -2.58 2.14 -11.92
CA GLY A 36 -1.62 1.07 -12.16
C GLY A 36 -0.24 1.58 -12.54
N VAL A 37 0.74 0.70 -12.48
CA VAL A 37 2.10 1.00 -12.96
C VAL A 37 2.05 1.34 -14.45
N ARG A 38 2.66 2.46 -14.82
CA ARG A 38 2.84 2.86 -16.23
C ARG A 38 4.31 2.82 -16.59
N PHE A 39 4.69 1.92 -17.48
CA PHE A 39 6.05 1.90 -18.02
C PHE A 39 6.25 3.04 -19.02
N THR A 40 7.41 3.68 -18.95
CA THR A 40 7.84 4.76 -19.85
C THR A 40 9.14 4.35 -20.56
N PRO A 41 9.51 5.00 -21.68
CA PRO A 41 10.80 4.76 -22.31
C PRO A 41 11.94 5.11 -21.33
N GLY A 42 12.52 4.11 -20.67
CA GLY A 42 13.58 4.27 -19.67
C GLY A 42 13.13 4.26 -18.21
N GLY A 43 11.87 3.92 -17.90
CA GLY A 43 11.40 3.99 -16.52
C GLY A 43 9.99 3.44 -16.27
N ALA A 44 9.43 3.86 -15.14
CA ALA A 44 8.04 3.61 -14.77
C ALA A 44 7.48 4.71 -13.88
N GLU A 45 6.16 4.83 -13.83
CA GLU A 45 5.43 5.65 -12.87
C GLU A 45 4.56 4.77 -11.98
N THR A 46 4.51 5.09 -10.69
CA THR A 46 3.64 4.42 -9.72
C THR A 46 2.79 5.41 -8.96
N HIS A 47 1.59 4.97 -8.56
CA HIS A 47 0.69 5.72 -7.69
C HIS A 47 0.42 4.90 -6.42
N SER A 48 0.75 5.50 -5.28
CA SER A 48 0.70 4.87 -3.96
C SER A 48 -0.02 5.76 -2.95
N ILE A 49 -0.58 5.14 -1.92
CA ILE A 49 -1.04 5.84 -0.72
C ILE A 49 -0.32 5.30 0.52
N VAL A 50 0.01 6.19 1.44
CA VAL A 50 0.58 5.86 2.75
C VAL A 50 -0.22 6.57 3.84
N MET A 51 -0.69 5.84 4.84
CA MET A 51 -1.53 6.35 5.92
C MET A 51 -1.02 5.90 7.28
N ARG A 52 -1.16 6.74 8.32
CA ARG A 52 -0.70 6.41 9.67
C ARG A 52 -1.73 6.82 10.72
N SER A 53 -2.15 5.88 11.57
CA SER A 53 -3.20 6.13 12.58
C SER A 53 -2.77 7.16 13.63
N GLU A 54 -1.54 7.05 14.12
CA GLU A 54 -1.04 7.90 15.20
C GLU A 54 -0.92 9.38 14.81
N THR A 55 -0.66 9.69 13.53
CA THR A 55 -0.55 11.09 13.06
C THR A 55 -1.75 11.55 12.25
N GLY A 56 -2.68 10.64 11.91
CA GLY A 56 -3.77 10.90 10.96
C GLY A 56 -3.32 11.29 9.55
N THR A 57 -2.02 11.17 9.25
CA THR A 57 -1.46 11.64 7.97
C THR A 57 -1.82 10.68 6.85
N VAL A 58 -2.30 11.23 5.74
CA VAL A 58 -2.50 10.53 4.47
C VAL A 58 -1.58 11.16 3.43
N ARG A 59 -0.80 10.34 2.75
CA ARG A 59 0.11 10.74 1.67
C ARG A 59 -0.31 10.05 0.39
N ASP A 60 -0.80 10.83 -0.56
CA ASP A 60 -0.92 10.45 -1.96
C ASP A 60 0.44 10.68 -2.63
N ILE A 61 1.00 9.64 -3.25
CA ILE A 61 2.35 9.65 -3.77
C ILE A 61 2.34 9.18 -5.23
N ARG A 62 2.78 10.06 -6.12
CA ARG A 62 3.15 9.71 -7.50
C ARG A 62 4.66 9.76 -7.64
N ALA A 63 5.26 8.68 -8.10
CA ALA A 63 6.71 8.55 -8.22
C ALA A 63 7.12 8.21 -9.66
N THR A 64 8.15 8.89 -10.16
CA THR A 64 8.81 8.59 -11.43
C THR A 64 10.10 7.84 -11.16
N HIS A 65 10.18 6.62 -11.66
CA HIS A 65 11.33 5.72 -11.53
C HIS A 65 12.18 5.79 -12.79
N ARG A 66 13.46 6.15 -12.65
CA ARG A 66 14.45 6.26 -13.74
C ARG A 66 15.33 5.01 -13.76
N PHE A 67 15.13 4.12 -14.72
CA PHE A 67 15.88 2.85 -14.82
C PHE A 67 17.26 3.02 -15.47
N ASP A 68 17.48 4.16 -16.12
CA ASP A 68 18.73 4.53 -16.80
C ASP A 68 19.82 5.04 -15.84
N LEU A 69 19.46 5.42 -14.60
CA LEU A 69 20.38 6.05 -13.65
C LEU A 69 20.82 5.15 -12.47
N LYS A 70 20.15 4.02 -12.16
CA LYS A 70 20.53 3.11 -11.04
C LYS A 70 19.78 1.74 -11.01
N PRO A 71 20.33 0.70 -10.33
CA PRO A 71 20.94 -0.52 -10.87
C PRO A 71 19.94 -1.62 -11.29
N ARG A 72 20.41 -2.47 -12.22
CA ARG A 72 19.79 -3.74 -12.61
C ARG A 72 19.76 -4.70 -11.42
N TYR A 73 18.56 -5.12 -11.02
CA TYR A 73 18.30 -6.31 -10.21
C TYR A 73 18.08 -7.53 -11.11
#